data_AF-A0A0Q4F200-F1
#
_entry.id   AF-A0A0Q4F200-F1
#
_cell.length_a   1.000
_cell.length_b   1.000
_cell.length_c   1.000
_cell.angle_alpha   90.00
_cell.angle_beta   90.00
_cell.angle_gamma   90.00
#
_symmetry.space_group_name_H-M   'P 1'
#
loop_
_entity.id
_entity.type
_entity.pdbx_description
1 polymer ?
#
loop_
_entity_poly.entity_id
_entity_poly.type
_entity_poly.pdbx_seq_one_letter_code
_entity_poly.pdbx_strand_id
1 'polypeptide(L)'
;MRTFVKHESNIQLILILLLISTIIAAVISGTDFFGVACIAEFFLIALVQYTFNVIKYLSPEYVNTDARKVYMFLSTYVISGFLIWIILIFFPNRDLAFKNLSELLCLSWLVLSPLLIVISLSISVSDFNLKKQNHENT
;
A
#
# COMPACT_ATOMS: atom_id res chain seq x y z
N MET A 1 12.67 -8.41 12.86
CA MET A 1 12.41 -8.39 11.40
C MET A 1 11.88 -9.73 10.87
N ARG A 2 12.55 -10.87 11.09
CA ARG A 2 12.13 -12.20 10.59
C ARG A 2 10.66 -12.59 10.89
N THR A 3 10.14 -12.29 12.09
CA THR A 3 8.78 -12.70 12.50
C THR A 3 7.68 -11.98 11.73
N PHE A 4 7.85 -10.68 11.43
CA PHE A 4 6.88 -9.90 10.64
C PHE A 4 6.83 -10.38 9.19
N VAL A 5 7.98 -10.63 8.58
CA VAL A 5 8.05 -11.13 7.20
C VAL A 5 7.49 -12.55 7.08
N LYS A 6 7.65 -13.39 8.11
CA LYS A 6 7.02 -14.73 8.17
C LYS A 6 5.49 -14.68 8.11
N HIS A 7 4.87 -13.58 8.50
CA HIS A 7 3.41 -13.41 8.52
C HIS A 7 2.89 -12.46 7.45
N GLU A 8 3.75 -12.03 6.53
CA GLU A 8 3.39 -11.12 5.44
C GLU A 8 2.18 -11.62 4.64
N SER A 9 2.19 -12.88 4.20
CA SER A 9 1.10 -13.47 3.43
C SER A 9 -0.23 -13.45 4.20
N ASN A 10 -0.20 -13.74 5.50
CA ASN A 10 -1.39 -13.74 6.36
C ASN A 10 -1.91 -12.31 6.57
N ILE A 11 -1.01 -11.35 6.76
CA ILE A 11 -1.37 -9.94 6.94
C ILE A 11 -1.95 -9.37 5.65
N GLN A 12 -1.37 -9.68 4.49
CA GLN A 12 -1.91 -9.30 3.18
C GLN A 12 -3.30 -9.91 2.94
N LEU A 13 -3.50 -11.19 3.28
CA LEU A 13 -4.80 -11.85 3.19
C LEU A 13 -5.84 -11.17 4.08
N ILE A 14 -5.51 -10.87 5.34
CA ILE A 14 -6.40 -10.19 6.28
C ILE A 14 -6.81 -8.83 5.73
N LEU A 15 -5.88 -8.06 5.17
CA LEU A 15 -6.16 -6.76 4.58
C LEU A 15 -7.06 -6.84 3.34
N ILE A 16 -6.87 -7.85 2.49
CA ILE A 16 -7.75 -8.10 1.33
C ILE A 16 -9.14 -8.51 1.80
N LEU A 17 -9.24 -9.37 2.82
CA LEU A 17 -10.52 -9.77 3.41
C LEU A 17 -11.25 -8.58 4.04
N LEU A 18 -10.52 -7.67 4.68
CA LEU A 18 -11.06 -6.42 5.22
C LEU A 18 -11.68 -5.58 4.09
N LEU A 19 -10.94 -5.38 2.99
CA LEU A 19 -11.41 -4.64 1.82
C LEU A 19 -12.69 -5.23 1.22
N ILE A 20 -12.73 -6.57 1.07
CA ILE A 20 -13.92 -7.27 0.58
C ILE A 20 -15.10 -7.07 1.54
N SER A 21 -14.88 -7.19 2.85
CA SER A 21 -15.90 -6.98 3.88
C SER A 21 -16.48 -5.56 3.81
N THR A 22 -15.63 -4.56 3.64
CA THR A 22 -16.04 -3.15 3.55
C THR A 22 -16.83 -2.86 2.27
N ILE A 23 -16.47 -3.46 1.14
CA ILE A 23 -17.27 -3.40 -0.10
C ILE A 23 -18.66 -4.02 0.13
N ILE A 24 -18.73 -5.20 0.75
CA ILE A 24 -20.01 -5.86 1.05
C ILE A 24 -20.86 -4.99 1.98
N ALA A 25 -20.28 -4.47 3.07
CA ALA A 25 -20.97 -3.62 4.02
C ALA A 25 -21.52 -2.36 3.36
N ALA A 26 -20.77 -1.76 2.44
CA ALA A 26 -21.21 -0.57 1.72
C ALA A 26 -22.36 -0.82 0.75
N VAL A 27 -22.32 -1.94 0.02
CA VAL A 27 -23.42 -2.36 -0.86
C VAL A 27 -24.71 -2.56 -0.07
N ILE A 28 -24.62 -3.09 1.15
CA ILE A 28 -25.79 -3.35 2.01
C ILE A 28 -26.33 -2.05 2.64
N SER A 29 -25.44 -1.16 3.10
CA SER A 29 -25.83 0.01 3.88
C SER A 29 -26.21 1.22 3.03
N GLY A 30 -25.84 1.28 1.75
CA GLY A 30 -26.23 2.36 0.83
C GLY A 30 -25.76 3.76 1.26
N THR A 31 -24.73 3.84 2.10
CA THR A 31 -24.30 5.08 2.74
C THR A 31 -23.12 5.73 2.02
N ASP A 32 -23.07 7.07 2.10
CA ASP A 32 -21.92 7.91 1.69
C ASP A 32 -20.61 7.58 2.42
N PHE A 33 -20.67 6.74 3.47
CA PHE A 33 -19.52 6.27 4.24
C PHE A 33 -18.55 5.43 3.39
N PHE A 34 -19.02 4.84 2.28
CA PHE A 34 -18.22 3.98 1.42
C PHE A 34 -16.95 4.65 0.90
N GLY A 35 -17.05 5.91 0.43
CA GLY A 35 -15.92 6.61 -0.16
C GLY A 35 -14.78 6.82 0.83
N VAL A 36 -15.09 7.26 2.05
CA VAL A 36 -14.10 7.50 3.10
C VAL A 36 -13.49 6.20 3.61
N ALA A 37 -14.32 5.16 3.79
CA ALA A 37 -13.86 3.84 4.25
C ALA A 37 -12.89 3.21 3.25
N CYS A 38 -13.22 3.19 1.95
CA CYS A 38 -12.32 2.66 0.93
C CYS A 38 -11.01 3.45 0.86
N ILE A 39 -11.05 4.78 0.91
CA ILE A 39 -9.82 5.60 0.89
C ILE A 39 -8.92 5.24 2.09
N ALA A 40 -9.50 5.12 3.28
CA ALA A 40 -8.76 4.75 4.49
C ALA A 40 -8.15 3.33 4.38
N GLU A 41 -8.88 2.37 3.84
CA GLU A 41 -8.39 1.00 3.65
C GLU A 41 -7.30 0.90 2.57
N PHE A 42 -7.47 1.57 1.43
CA PHE A 42 -6.45 1.60 0.38
C PHE A 42 -5.15 2.20 0.92
N PHE A 43 -5.24 3.25 1.74
CA PHE A 43 -4.07 3.80 2.41
C PHE A 43 -3.45 2.82 3.42
N LEU A 44 -4.26 2.15 4.24
CA LEU A 44 -3.78 1.16 5.20
C LEU A 44 -3.02 0.02 4.50
N ILE A 45 -3.56 -0.48 3.39
CA ILE A 45 -2.92 -1.48 2.54
C ILE A 45 -1.59 -0.96 2.01
N ALA A 46 -1.58 0.25 1.43
CA ALA A 46 -0.36 0.85 0.89
C ALA A 46 0.73 1.02 1.96
N LEU A 47 0.35 1.48 3.16
CA LEU A 47 1.27 1.67 4.29
C LEU A 47 1.90 0.35 4.75
N VAL A 48 1.09 -0.69 4.89
CA VAL A 48 1.58 -2.02 5.30
C VAL A 48 2.50 -2.62 4.22
N GLN A 49 2.12 -2.53 2.95
CA GLN A 49 2.92 -3.02 1.83
C GLN A 49 4.26 -2.29 1.71
N TYR A 50 4.25 -0.96 1.89
CA TYR A 50 5.47 -0.17 1.96
C TYR A 50 6.38 -0.62 3.11
N THR A 51 5.80 -0.78 4.30
CA THR A 51 6.54 -1.23 5.48
C THR A 51 7.22 -2.58 5.24
N PHE A 52 6.51 -3.55 4.65
CA PHE A 52 7.11 -4.84 4.30
C PHE A 52 8.25 -4.72 3.31
N ASN A 53 8.08 -3.93 2.25
CA ASN A 53 9.12 -3.74 1.24
C ASN A 53 10.35 -3.00 1.79
N VAL A 54 10.17 -2.04 2.70
CA VAL A 54 11.29 -1.39 3.41
C VAL A 54 12.01 -2.39 4.30
N ILE A 55 11.28 -3.20 5.07
CA ILE A 55 11.88 -4.25 5.91
C ILE A 55 12.67 -5.26 5.05
N LYS A 56 12.11 -5.69 3.92
CA LYS A 56 12.79 -6.60 2.98
C LYS A 56 14.02 -5.93 2.35
N TYR A 57 13.93 -4.65 2.00
CA TYR A 57 15.06 -3.92 1.43
C TYR A 57 16.25 -3.81 2.38
N LEU A 58 15.98 -3.63 3.66
CA LEU A 58 16.99 -3.54 4.71
C LEU A 58 17.49 -4.93 5.18
N SER A 59 16.83 -6.00 4.79
CA SER A 59 17.19 -7.36 5.20
C SER A 59 18.19 -7.98 4.24
N PRO A 60 19.32 -8.53 4.72
CA PRO A 60 20.31 -9.20 3.88
C PRO A 60 19.78 -10.51 3.26
N GLU A 61 18.66 -11.03 3.74
CA GLU A 61 18.03 -12.26 3.23
C GLU A 61 17.32 -12.07 1.89
N TYR A 62 17.08 -10.82 1.48
CA TYR A 62 16.30 -10.50 0.30
C TYR A 62 17.14 -9.71 -0.71
N VAL A 63 17.09 -10.10 -1.98
CA VAL A 63 17.84 -9.42 -3.04
C VAL A 63 17.21 -8.06 -3.31
N ASN A 64 18.04 -7.00 -3.32
CA ASN A 64 17.60 -5.65 -3.62
C ASN A 64 17.48 -5.41 -5.13
N THR A 65 16.35 -5.84 -5.68
CA THR A 65 16.01 -5.63 -7.10
C THR A 65 15.66 -4.18 -7.39
N ASP A 66 15.88 -3.74 -8.64
CA ASP A 66 15.49 -2.39 -9.06
C ASP A 66 13.98 -2.18 -9.01
N ALA A 67 13.19 -3.24 -9.22
CA ALA A 67 11.74 -3.22 -9.00
C ALA A 67 11.38 -2.81 -7.57
N ARG A 68 12.09 -3.33 -6.55
CA ARG A 68 11.88 -2.94 -5.14
C ARG A 68 12.22 -1.48 -4.89
N LYS A 69 13.31 -0.96 -5.50
CA LYS A 69 13.68 0.46 -5.38
C LYS A 69 12.61 1.38 -5.98
N VAL A 70 12.15 1.06 -7.19
CA VAL A 70 11.08 1.80 -7.88
C VAL A 70 9.78 1.76 -7.08
N TYR A 71 9.40 0.58 -6.57
CA TYR A 71 8.25 0.42 -5.70
C TYR A 71 8.34 1.30 -4.45
N MET A 72 9.47 1.28 -3.75
CA MET A 72 9.66 2.07 -2.53
C MET A 72 9.60 3.58 -2.82
N PHE A 73 10.17 4.03 -3.94
CA PHE A 73 10.11 5.44 -4.33
C PHE A 73 8.67 5.90 -4.59
N LEU A 74 7.93 5.17 -5.43
CA LEU A 74 6.53 5.46 -5.74
C LEU A 74 5.63 5.37 -4.49
N SER A 75 5.85 4.35 -3.66
CA SER A 75 5.09 4.17 -2.41
C SER A 75 5.37 5.27 -1.40
N THR A 76 6.61 5.76 -1.32
CA THR A 76 6.98 6.89 -0.45
C THR A 76 6.22 8.15 -0.88
N TYR A 77 6.11 8.41 -2.19
CA TYR A 77 5.32 9.52 -2.71
C TYR A 77 3.83 9.42 -2.31
N VAL A 78 3.22 8.24 -2.46
CA VAL A 78 1.81 8.03 -2.07
C VAL A 78 1.62 8.20 -0.56
N ILE A 79 2.47 7.59 0.26
CA ILE A 79 2.29 7.60 1.72
C ILE A 79 2.56 9.00 2.30
N SER A 80 3.66 9.64 1.91
CA SER A 80 3.97 10.99 2.36
C SER A 80 2.91 11.99 1.89
N GLY A 81 2.46 11.89 0.64
CA GLY A 81 1.38 12.71 0.11
C GLY A 81 0.08 12.56 0.90
N PHE A 82 -0.30 11.33 1.26
CA PHE A 82 -1.50 11.08 2.05
C PHE A 82 -1.37 11.59 3.49
N LEU A 83 -0.20 11.44 4.12
CA LEU A 83 0.06 12.00 5.45
C LEU A 83 -0.03 13.53 5.44
N ILE A 84 0.57 14.17 4.43
CA ILE A 84 0.46 15.62 4.23
C ILE A 84 -1.01 16.00 4.06
N TRP A 85 -1.77 15.25 3.27
CA TRP A 85 -3.20 15.51 3.07
C TRP A 85 -4.02 15.39 4.35
N ILE A 86 -3.80 14.37 5.19
CA ILE A 86 -4.42 14.27 6.52
C ILE A 86 -4.12 15.52 7.35
N ILE A 87 -2.83 15.90 7.42
CA ILE A 87 -2.40 17.08 8.19
C ILE A 87 -3.13 18.33 7.67
N LEU A 88 -3.24 18.49 6.36
CA LEU A 88 -3.91 19.62 5.72
C LEU A 88 -5.43 19.67 5.98
N ILE A 89 -6.10 18.52 6.15
CA ILE A 89 -7.54 18.48 6.50
C ILE A 89 -7.81 19.18 7.84
N PHE A 90 -6.87 19.14 8.79
CA PHE A 90 -7.06 19.75 10.11
C PHE A 90 -6.90 21.27 10.11
N PHE A 91 -6.45 21.90 9.01
CA PHE A 91 -6.32 23.35 8.92
C PHE A 91 -7.63 24.02 8.46
N PRO A 92 -8.11 25.05 9.17
CA PRO A 92 -9.42 25.67 8.91
C PRO A 92 -9.47 26.64 7.72
N ASN A 93 -8.32 27.13 7.22
CA ASN A 93 -8.25 28.07 6.08
C ASN A 93 -7.92 27.34 4.78
N ARG A 94 -8.88 26.58 4.25
CA ARG A 94 -8.70 25.86 2.97
C ARG A 94 -9.12 26.75 1.80
N ASP A 95 -8.13 27.31 1.10
CA ASP A 95 -8.37 28.02 -0.16
C ASP A 95 -8.78 27.06 -1.29
N LEU A 96 -9.40 27.61 -2.35
CA LEU A 96 -9.81 26.87 -3.56
C LEU A 96 -8.66 26.07 -4.20
N ALA A 97 -7.43 26.57 -4.11
CA ALA A 97 -6.22 25.89 -4.56
C ALA A 97 -5.96 24.57 -3.80
N PHE A 98 -6.25 24.52 -2.49
CA PHE A 98 -6.12 23.30 -1.69
C PHE A 98 -7.15 22.24 -2.08
N LYS A 99 -8.36 22.65 -2.44
CA LYS A 99 -9.40 21.73 -2.91
C LYS A 99 -8.98 21.03 -4.21
N ASN A 100 -8.50 21.80 -5.19
CA ASN A 100 -8.03 21.26 -6.47
C ASN A 100 -6.80 20.34 -6.30
N LEU A 101 -5.86 20.72 -5.42
CA LEU A 101 -4.66 19.93 -5.14
C LEU A 101 -5.01 18.62 -4.42
N SER A 102 -5.96 18.66 -3.47
CA SER A 102 -6.52 17.49 -2.80
C SER A 102 -7.19 16.52 -3.77
N GLU A 103 -8.04 17.02 -4.67
CA GLU A 103 -8.73 16.19 -5.66
C GLU A 103 -7.74 15.51 -6.63
N LEU A 104 -6.74 16.26 -7.10
CA LEU A 104 -5.69 15.74 -7.97
C LEU A 104 -4.86 14.64 -7.28
N LEU A 105 -4.51 14.84 -6.01
CA LEU A 105 -3.79 13.85 -5.21
C LEU A 105 -4.62 12.57 -5.03
N CYS A 106 -5.90 12.69 -4.65
CA CYS A 106 -6.81 11.55 -4.55
C CYS A 106 -6.92 10.76 -5.86
N LEU A 107 -7.07 11.44 -7.00
CA LEU A 107 -7.10 10.80 -8.32
C LEU A 107 -5.79 10.07 -8.62
N SER A 108 -4.65 10.71 -8.36
CA SER A 108 -3.34 10.09 -8.58
C SER A 108 -3.16 8.84 -7.73
N TRP A 109 -3.61 8.84 -6.48
CA TRP A 109 -3.50 7.70 -5.58
C TRP A 109 -4.47 6.57 -5.91
N LEU A 110 -5.65 6.90 -6.43
CA LEU A 110 -6.62 5.90 -6.89
C LEU A 110 -6.03 5.06 -8.04
N VAL A 111 -5.19 5.66 -8.89
CA VAL A 111 -4.46 4.96 -9.96
C VAL A 111 -3.17 4.30 -9.45
N LEU A 112 -2.39 5.01 -8.63
CA LEU A 112 -1.11 4.46 -8.14
C LEU A 112 -1.28 3.30 -7.16
N SER A 113 -2.31 3.29 -6.32
CA SER A 113 -2.45 2.26 -5.27
C SER A 113 -2.66 0.84 -5.85
N PRO A 114 -3.56 0.62 -6.83
CA PRO A 114 -3.67 -0.67 -7.52
C PRO A 114 -2.36 -1.09 -8.21
N LEU A 115 -1.69 -0.15 -8.87
CA LEU A 115 -0.42 -0.41 -9.56
C LEU A 115 0.67 -0.84 -8.56
N LEU A 116 0.77 -0.17 -7.42
CA LEU A 116 1.68 -0.51 -6.33
C LEU A 116 1.37 -1.90 -5.75
N ILE A 117 0.09 -2.26 -5.58
CA ILE A 117 -0.29 -3.60 -5.12
C ILE A 117 0.24 -4.66 -6.09
N VAL A 118 0.05 -4.48 -7.41
CA VAL A 118 0.53 -5.43 -8.44
C VAL A 118 2.06 -5.55 -8.43
N ILE A 119 2.77 -4.42 -8.32
CA ILE A 119 4.24 -4.40 -8.25
C ILE A 119 4.72 -5.12 -6.97
N SER A 120 4.09 -4.86 -5.82
CA SER A 120 4.43 -5.51 -4.55
C SER A 120 4.24 -7.03 -4.63
N LEU A 121 3.13 -7.49 -5.20
CA LEU A 121 2.86 -8.91 -5.40
C LEU A 121 3.89 -9.55 -6.34
N SER A 122 4.26 -8.85 -7.40
CA SER A 122 5.28 -9.33 -8.36
C SER A 122 6.66 -9.46 -7.71
N ILE A 123 7.04 -8.51 -6.85
CA ILE A 123 8.26 -8.60 -6.03
C ILE A 123 8.18 -9.81 -5.10
N SER A 124 7.04 -10.02 -4.43
CA SER A 124 6.86 -11.15 -3.51
C SER A 124 6.94 -12.51 -4.21
N VAL A 125 6.41 -12.64 -5.43
CA VAL A 125 6.53 -13.87 -6.24
C VAL A 125 7.97 -14.09 -6.68
N SER A 126 8.67 -13.03 -7.10
CA SER A 126 10.09 -13.10 -7.47
C SER A 126 10.96 -13.54 -6.30
N ASP A 127 10.73 -12.99 -5.10
CA ASP A 127 11.43 -13.36 -3.87
C ASP A 127 11.23 -14.86 -3.53
N PHE A 128 10.02 -15.39 -3.73
CA PHE A 128 9.72 -16.81 -3.52
C PHE A 128 10.50 -17.71 -4.49
N ASN A 129 10.52 -17.36 -5.78
CA ASN A 129 11.22 -18.14 -6.81
C ASN A 129 12.74 -18.17 -6.59
N LEU A 130 13.34 -17.03 -6.23
CA LEU A 130 14.78 -16.94 -5.93
C LEU A 130 15.16 -17.80 -4.72
N LYS A 131 14.34 -17.77 -3.66
CA LYS A 131 14.57 -18.59 -2.47
C LYS A 131 14.47 -20.09 -2.78
N LYS A 132 13.53 -20.48 -3.64
CA LYS A 132 13.37 -21.88 -4.08
C LYS A 132 14.59 -22.35 -4.87
N GLN A 133 15.09 -21.57 -5.83
CA GLN A 133 16.29 -21.89 -6.60
C GLN A 133 17.53 -22.05 -5.72
N ASN A 134 17.71 -21.17 -4.72
CA ASN A 134 18.85 -21.27 -3.81
C ASN A 134 18.80 -22.52 -2.92
N HIS A 135 17.61 -23.04 -2.59
CA HIS A 135 17.45 -24.28 -1.84
C HIS A 135 17.63 -25.54 -2.69
N GLU A 136 17.32 -25.49 -3.99
CA GLU A 136 17.51 -26.62 -4.92
C GLU A 136 18.99 -26.77 -5.36
N ASN A 137 19.80 -25.71 -5.23
CA ASN A 137 21.21 -25.67 -5.60
C ASN A 137 22.20 -25.90 -4.43
N THR A 138 21.69 -26.17 -3.21
CA THR A 138 22.46 -26.48 -1.99
C THR A 138 22.18 -27.89 -1.51
#